data_AF-A0A7C2ZXG7-F1
#
_entry.id   AF-A0A7C2ZXG7-F1
#
_cell.length_a   1.000
_cell.length_b   1.000
_cell.length_c   1.000
_cell.angle_alpha   90.00
_cell.angle_beta   90.00
_cell.angle_gamma   90.00
#
_symmetry.space_group_name_H-M   'P 1'
#
loop_
_entity.id
_entity.type
_entity.pdbx_description
1 polymer ?
#
loop_
_entity_poly.entity_id
_entity_poly.type
_entity_poly.pdbx_seq_one_letter_code
_entity_poly.pdbx_strand_id
1 'polypeptide(L)'
;MTQDFWANEGYSVEFDIFFDTEDWDPWFDDGYAKLMKAGGGAETLLYSESVATVGDYGADGWTHISYVIGDSGIYYLEFGVENVGDNDVLSAIGVDNVAVVPAPGAILLGSIGMGLVGWLRRRRTL
;
A
#
# COMPACT_ATOMS: atom_id res chain seq x y z
N MET A 1 -11.90 -6.69 5.74
CA MET A 1 -12.72 -6.39 4.56
C MET A 1 -11.92 -6.70 3.32
N THR A 2 -12.50 -7.37 2.34
CA THR A 2 -11.81 -7.70 1.08
C THR A 2 -12.68 -7.28 -0.10
N GLN A 3 -12.07 -6.67 -1.12
CA GLN A 3 -12.74 -6.28 -2.36
C GLN A 3 -11.92 -6.71 -3.57
N ASP A 4 -12.58 -7.31 -4.56
CA ASP A 4 -11.97 -7.62 -5.84
C ASP A 4 -12.14 -6.49 -6.86
N PHE A 5 -11.15 -6.33 -7.74
CA PHE A 5 -11.18 -5.36 -8.81
C PHE A 5 -10.26 -5.78 -9.96
N TRP A 6 -10.56 -5.29 -11.16
CA TRP A 6 -9.65 -5.41 -12.30
C TRP A 6 -8.66 -4.25 -12.32
N ALA A 7 -7.39 -4.53 -12.62
CA ALA A 7 -6.38 -3.52 -12.90
C ALA A 7 -5.54 -3.89 -14.11
N ASN A 8 -5.05 -2.88 -14.83
CA ASN A 8 -4.11 -3.08 -15.93
C ASN A 8 -2.67 -2.92 -15.42
N GLU A 9 -1.73 -3.57 -16.10
CA GLU A 9 -0.31 -3.36 -15.90
C GLU A 9 0.03 -1.87 -16.01
N GLY A 10 0.87 -1.39 -15.09
CA GLY A 10 1.28 0.00 -15.00
C GLY A 10 0.21 0.95 -14.45
N TYR A 11 -0.90 0.45 -13.90
CA TYR A 11 -1.81 1.25 -13.08
C TYR A 11 -1.30 1.26 -11.63
N SER A 12 -1.71 2.25 -10.84
CA SER A 12 -1.49 2.27 -9.39
C SER A 12 -2.79 1.96 -8.65
N VAL A 13 -2.66 1.18 -7.57
CA VAL A 13 -3.66 1.08 -6.50
C VAL A 13 -3.24 2.07 -5.43
N GLU A 14 -4.15 2.97 -5.07
CA GLU A 14 -3.88 4.07 -4.15
C GLU A 14 -4.96 4.14 -3.06
N PHE A 15 -4.58 4.52 -1.85
CA PHE A 15 -5.48 4.76 -0.72
C PHE A 15 -4.74 5.49 0.39
N ASP A 16 -5.48 6.14 1.28
CA ASP A 16 -4.98 6.67 2.55
C ASP A 16 -5.41 5.73 3.69
N ILE A 17 -4.50 5.46 4.62
CA ILE A 17 -4.73 4.56 5.75
C ILE A 17 -4.06 5.07 7.03
N PHE A 18 -4.63 4.74 8.19
CA PHE A 18 -3.98 4.86 9.49
C PHE A 18 -4.40 3.70 10.41
N PHE A 19 -3.63 3.46 11.45
CA PHE A 19 -3.93 2.59 12.59
C PHE A 19 -4.02 3.42 13.87
N ASP A 20 -5.01 3.12 14.70
CA ASP A 20 -5.27 3.76 15.99
C ASP A 20 -5.72 2.69 16.97
N THR A 21 -5.15 2.71 18.17
CA THR A 21 -5.35 1.67 19.17
C THR A 21 -5.53 2.26 20.56
N GLU A 22 -6.44 1.68 21.33
CA GLU A 22 -6.59 1.90 22.77
C GLU A 22 -5.79 0.86 23.59
N ASP A 23 -4.98 0.03 22.93
CA ASP A 23 -4.23 -1.07 23.55
C ASP A 23 -2.78 -0.68 23.89
N TRP A 24 -2.09 -1.55 24.62
CA TRP A 24 -0.76 -1.30 25.17
C TRP A 24 0.07 -2.59 25.35
N ASP A 25 1.37 -2.44 25.60
CA ASP A 25 2.24 -3.59 25.88
C ASP A 25 1.67 -4.48 27.02
N PRO A 26 1.51 -5.80 26.82
CA PRO A 26 2.09 -6.62 25.76
C PRO A 26 1.09 -7.11 24.69
N TRP A 27 -0.06 -6.46 24.57
CA TRP A 27 -1.11 -6.81 23.60
C TRP A 27 -0.86 -6.03 22.33
N PHE A 28 -0.53 -6.77 21.26
CA PHE A 28 0.01 -6.18 20.05
C PHE A 28 -0.95 -6.30 18.89
N ASP A 29 -2.18 -5.85 19.13
CA ASP A 29 -3.16 -5.66 18.07
C ASP A 29 -2.51 -4.95 16.88
N ASP A 30 -2.86 -5.42 15.68
CA ASP A 30 -2.28 -4.92 14.44
C ASP A 30 -3.33 -4.57 13.40
N GLY A 31 -2.96 -3.65 12.52
CA GLY A 31 -3.73 -3.21 11.37
C GLY A 31 -2.92 -3.36 10.10
N TYR A 32 -3.54 -3.85 9.02
CA TYR A 32 -2.84 -4.10 7.76
C TYR A 32 -3.67 -3.79 6.52
N ALA A 33 -2.96 -3.59 5.41
CA ALA A 33 -3.49 -3.67 4.06
C ALA A 33 -2.65 -4.62 3.19
N LYS A 34 -3.31 -5.52 2.47
CA LYS A 34 -2.67 -6.56 1.65
C LYS A 34 -3.30 -6.57 0.26
N LEU A 35 -2.48 -6.86 -0.75
CA LEU A 35 -2.91 -7.02 -2.14
C LEU A 35 -2.51 -8.40 -2.66
N MET A 36 -3.46 -9.09 -3.29
CA MET A 36 -3.21 -10.41 -3.89
C MET A 36 -3.78 -10.47 -5.31
N LYS A 37 -3.03 -11.08 -6.25
CA LYS A 37 -3.54 -11.34 -7.60
C LYS A 37 -4.39 -12.61 -7.61
N ALA A 38 -5.54 -12.57 -8.27
CA ALA A 38 -6.39 -13.75 -8.44
C ALA A 38 -5.70 -14.84 -9.26
N GLY A 39 -5.97 -16.09 -8.92
CA GLY A 39 -5.40 -17.27 -9.60
C GLY A 39 -4.03 -17.71 -9.07
N GLY A 40 -3.56 -17.13 -7.96
CA GLY A 40 -2.31 -17.51 -7.30
C GLY A 40 -1.20 -16.51 -7.61
N GLY A 41 -0.80 -15.77 -6.59
CA GLY A 41 0.31 -14.83 -6.57
C GLY A 41 0.78 -14.65 -5.13
N ALA A 42 1.99 -14.15 -4.95
CA ALA A 42 2.45 -13.79 -3.61
C ALA A 42 1.60 -12.63 -3.07
N GLU A 43 1.30 -12.68 -1.78
CA GLU A 43 0.73 -11.55 -1.07
C GLU A 43 1.72 -10.39 -1.07
N THR A 44 1.21 -9.20 -1.38
CA THR A 44 1.96 -7.95 -1.25
C THR A 44 1.41 -7.20 -0.05
N LEU A 45 2.20 -7.11 1.01
CA LEU A 45 1.88 -6.27 2.17
C LEU A 45 2.11 -4.80 1.79
N LEU A 46 1.04 -4.01 1.84
CA LEU A 46 1.06 -2.60 1.47
C LEU A 46 1.13 -1.66 2.68
N TYR A 47 0.59 -2.11 3.82
CA TYR A 47 0.58 -1.39 5.09
C TYR A 47 0.55 -2.40 6.25
N SER A 48 1.25 -2.10 7.34
CA SER A 48 1.33 -2.95 8.53
C SER A 48 1.83 -2.12 9.71
N GLU A 49 0.95 -1.89 10.69
CA GLU A 49 1.28 -1.20 11.94
C GLU A 49 0.66 -1.97 13.11
N SER A 50 1.23 -1.81 14.31
CA SER A 50 0.73 -2.46 15.52
C SER A 50 1.00 -1.62 16.75
N VAL A 51 0.43 -2.00 17.90
CA VAL A 51 0.74 -1.36 19.19
C VAL A 51 2.25 -1.32 19.46
N ALA A 52 3.00 -2.34 19.02
CA ALA A 52 4.46 -2.38 19.16
C ALA A 52 5.19 -1.27 18.38
N THR A 53 4.60 -0.78 17.28
CA THR A 53 5.19 0.27 16.44
C THR A 53 4.66 1.66 16.81
N VAL A 54 3.37 1.79 17.10
CA VAL A 54 2.74 3.08 17.44
C VAL A 54 2.84 3.45 18.93
N GLY A 55 3.13 2.48 19.79
CA GLY A 55 3.20 2.63 21.25
C GLY A 55 1.85 2.52 21.95
N ASP A 56 1.88 2.51 23.28
CA ASP A 56 0.69 2.42 24.13
C ASP A 56 -0.32 3.53 23.80
N TYR A 57 -1.57 3.15 23.51
CA TYR A 57 -2.65 4.06 23.12
C TYR A 57 -2.30 4.95 21.92
N GLY A 58 -1.46 4.42 21.03
CA GLY A 58 -0.82 5.16 19.94
C GLY A 58 -1.59 5.17 18.63
N ALA A 59 -1.12 6.00 17.70
CA ALA A 59 -1.58 6.03 16.32
C ALA A 59 -0.45 6.52 15.41
N ASP A 60 -0.42 6.07 14.15
CA ASP A 60 0.58 6.48 13.15
C ASP A 60 0.10 7.68 12.29
N GLY A 61 -1.21 7.92 12.26
CA GLY A 61 -1.83 8.99 11.48
C GLY A 61 -1.94 8.66 9.98
N TRP A 62 -2.61 9.53 9.22
CA TRP A 62 -2.89 9.26 7.80
C TRP A 62 -1.62 9.16 6.96
N THR A 63 -1.44 8.00 6.34
CA THR A 63 -0.38 7.70 5.39
C THR A 63 -0.96 7.36 4.02
N HIS A 64 -0.39 7.95 2.98
CA HIS A 64 -0.77 7.67 1.59
C HIS A 64 0.03 6.49 1.02
N ILE A 65 -0.69 5.50 0.49
CA ILE A 65 -0.13 4.32 -0.17
C ILE A 65 -0.37 4.40 -1.68
N SER A 66 0.66 4.11 -2.47
CA SER A 66 0.56 3.96 -3.93
C SER A 66 1.42 2.77 -4.39
N TYR A 67 0.78 1.77 -5.01
CA TYR A 67 1.42 0.55 -5.48
C TYR A 67 1.16 0.32 -6.97
N VAL A 68 2.23 0.17 -7.76
CA VAL A 68 2.13 -0.06 -9.21
C VAL A 68 1.88 -1.53 -9.51
N ILE A 69 0.81 -1.79 -10.26
CA ILE A 69 0.39 -3.10 -10.75
C ILE A 69 1.37 -3.61 -11.80
N GLY A 70 2.02 -4.74 -11.51
CA GLY A 70 3.02 -5.35 -12.38
C GLY A 70 2.45 -6.18 -13.55
N ASP A 71 1.19 -6.62 -13.45
CA ASP A 71 0.53 -7.39 -14.51
C ASP A 71 -0.96 -7.07 -14.55
N SER A 72 -1.57 -7.10 -15.73
CA SER A 72 -3.01 -6.94 -15.83
C SER A 72 -3.76 -8.16 -15.26
N GLY A 73 -4.88 -7.93 -14.57
CA GLY A 73 -5.71 -9.00 -14.03
C GLY A 73 -6.68 -8.57 -12.94
N ILE A 74 -7.31 -9.57 -12.32
CA ILE A 74 -8.15 -9.38 -11.12
C ILE A 74 -7.24 -9.43 -9.88
N TYR A 75 -7.46 -8.50 -8.97
CA TYR A 75 -6.78 -8.38 -7.69
C TYR A 75 -7.79 -8.36 -6.55
N TYR A 76 -7.35 -8.75 -5.36
CA TYR A 76 -8.04 -8.62 -4.09
C TYR A 76 -7.27 -7.64 -3.22
N LEU A 77 -7.91 -6.54 -2.84
CA LEU A 77 -7.41 -5.62 -1.82
C LEU A 77 -8.10 -5.96 -0.50
N GLU A 78 -7.31 -6.20 0.52
CA GLU A 78 -7.76 -6.56 1.86
C GLU A 78 -7.26 -5.56 2.88
N PHE A 79 -8.16 -5.18 3.78
CA PHE A 79 -7.90 -4.35 4.95
C PHE A 79 -8.34 -5.12 6.20
N GLY A 80 -7.53 -5.12 7.25
CA GLY A 80 -7.83 -5.89 8.45
C GLY A 80 -7.28 -5.26 9.73
N VAL A 81 -7.91 -5.63 10.83
CA VAL A 81 -7.41 -5.47 12.19
C VAL A 81 -7.42 -6.85 12.82
N GLU A 82 -6.34 -7.24 13.46
CA GLU A 82 -6.21 -8.51 14.17
C GLU A 82 -5.91 -8.26 15.64
N ASN A 83 -6.70 -8.89 16.51
CA ASN A 83 -6.49 -8.81 17.94
C ASN A 83 -5.42 -9.82 18.37
N VAL A 84 -4.49 -9.41 19.23
CA VAL A 84 -3.35 -10.21 19.68
C VAL A 84 -3.31 -10.28 21.21
N GLY A 85 -3.75 -11.42 21.74
CA GLY A 85 -3.65 -11.74 23.17
C GLY A 85 -4.99 -11.66 23.90
N ASP A 86 -5.73 -10.56 23.76
CA ASP A 86 -7.09 -10.38 24.29
C ASP A 86 -8.05 -9.69 23.30
N ASN A 87 -9.20 -9.20 23.78
CA ASN A 87 -10.17 -8.42 22.98
C ASN A 87 -10.85 -7.33 23.84
N ASP A 88 -10.14 -6.78 24.82
CA ASP A 88 -10.75 -5.95 25.88
C ASP A 88 -10.95 -4.49 25.46
N VAL A 89 -10.07 -3.97 24.60
CA VAL A 89 -10.09 -2.58 24.12
C VAL A 89 -10.17 -2.51 22.59
N LEU A 90 -10.35 -1.30 22.07
CA LEU A 90 -10.57 -1.07 20.64
C LEU A 90 -9.25 -0.80 19.91
N SER A 91 -9.04 -1.54 18.83
CA SER A 91 -8.06 -1.22 17.78
C SER A 91 -8.80 -1.03 16.46
N ALA A 92 -8.38 -0.07 15.65
CA ALA A 92 -9.06 0.30 14.43
C ALA A 92 -8.11 0.75 13.33
N ILE A 93 -8.58 0.59 12.09
CA ILE A 93 -7.99 1.25 10.92
C ILE A 93 -9.02 2.20 10.31
N GLY A 94 -8.55 3.35 9.84
CA GLY A 94 -9.30 4.20 8.93
C GLY A 94 -8.77 4.06 7.51
N VAL A 95 -9.66 4.00 6.53
CA VAL A 95 -9.31 3.89 5.10
C VAL A 95 -10.11 4.90 4.31
N ASP A 96 -9.45 5.67 3.45
CA ASP A 96 -10.07 6.65 2.58
C ASP A 96 -9.39 6.72 1.20
N ASN A 97 -10.00 7.43 0.25
CA ASN A 97 -9.45 7.72 -1.08
C ASN A 97 -8.98 6.50 -1.88
N VAL A 98 -9.66 5.36 -1.73
CA VAL A 98 -9.33 4.13 -2.48
C VAL A 98 -9.58 4.33 -3.97
N ALA A 99 -8.53 4.20 -4.78
CA ALA A 99 -8.59 4.40 -6.22
C ALA A 99 -7.67 3.45 -6.99
N VAL A 100 -8.05 3.17 -8.24
CA VAL A 100 -7.21 2.49 -9.22
C VAL A 100 -7.04 3.42 -10.40
N VAL A 101 -5.85 3.97 -10.58
CA VAL A 101 -5.55 5.04 -11.55
C VAL A 101 -4.42 4.62 -12.46
N PRO A 102 -4.34 5.11 -13.71
CA PRO A 102 -3.11 4.95 -14.49
C PRO A 102 -1.91 5.52 -13.71
N ALA A 103 -0.76 4.83 -13.69
CA ALA A 103 0.38 5.31 -12.92
C ALA A 103 0.70 6.77 -13.28
N PRO A 104 1.03 7.62 -12.29
CA PRO A 104 1.28 9.04 -12.53
C PRO A 104 2.26 9.23 -13.70
N GLY A 105 1.85 10.02 -14.69
CA GLY A 105 2.61 10.21 -15.94
C GLY A 105 4.06 10.66 -15.72
N ALA A 106 4.39 11.18 -14.54
CA ALA A 106 5.77 11.48 -14.11
C ALA A 106 6.71 10.26 -14.12
N ILE A 107 6.23 9.06 -13.79
CA ILE A 107 7.04 7.82 -13.86
C ILE A 107 7.36 7.49 -15.32
N LEU A 108 6.36 7.59 -16.19
CA LEU A 108 6.52 7.39 -17.63
C LEU A 108 7.45 8.45 -18.25
N LEU A 109 7.28 9.72 -17.87
CA LEU A 109 8.12 10.82 -18.34
C LEU A 109 9.55 10.76 -17.79
N GLY A 110 9.75 10.28 -16.56
CA GLY A 110 11.07 10.10 -15.97
C GLY A 110 11.91 9.07 -16.73
N SER A 111 11.30 7.94 -17.11
CA SER A 111 11.97 6.90 -17.91
C SER A 111 12.30 7.40 -19.34
N ILE A 112 11.38 8.12 -19.98
CA ILE A 112 11.63 8.77 -21.28
C ILE A 112 12.75 9.81 -21.17
N GLY A 113 12.71 10.66 -20.14
CA GLY A 113 13.71 11.69 -19.86
C GLY A 113 15.11 11.10 -19.67
N MET A 114 15.24 10.03 -18.88
CA MET A 114 16.52 9.34 -18.70
C MET A 114 17.04 8.70 -19.99
N GLY A 115 16.17 8.10 -20.80
CA GLY A 115 16.53 7.55 -22.10
C GLY A 115 17.03 8.62 -23.09
N LEU A 116 16.29 9.72 -23.20
CA LEU A 116 16.65 10.86 -24.06
C LEU A 116 17.93 11.54 -23.61
N VAL A 117 18.10 11.80 -22.30
CA VAL A 117 19.32 12.41 -21.76
C VAL A 117 20.53 11.50 -21.97
N GLY A 118 20.37 10.18 -21.75
CA GLY A 118 21.42 9.20 -22.04
C GLY A 118 21.84 9.19 -23.52
N TRP A 119 20.86 9.26 -24.42
CA TRP A 119 21.10 9.33 -25.86
C TRP A 119 21.76 10.66 -26.29
N LEU A 120 21.31 11.80 -25.76
CA LEU A 120 21.90 13.11 -26.02
C LEU A 120 23.35 13.20 -25.51
N ARG A 121 23.65 12.61 -24.34
CA ARG A 121 25.03 12.53 -23.82
C ARG A 121 25.95 11.74 -24.75
N ARG A 122 25.50 10.59 -25.28
CA ARG A 122 26.29 9.80 -26.25
C ARG A 122 26.57 10.53 -27.56
N ARG A 123 25.70 11.47 -27.96
CA ARG A 123 25.87 12.24 -29.21
C ARG A 123 26.85 13.40 -29.11
N ARG A 124 27.29 13.78 -27.90
CA ARG A 124 28.21 14.92 -27.68
C ARG A 124 29.66 14.49 -27.40
N THR A 125 30.00 13.21 -27.52
CA THR A 125 31.35 12.66 -27.32
C THR A 125 32.07 12.28 -28.62
N LEU A 126 31.82 12.98 -29.73
CA LEU A 126 32.66 12.95 -30.92
C LEU A 126 33.25 14.34 -31.18
#